data_AF-A0A7V4NZ52-F1
#
_entry.id   AF-A0A7V4NZ52-F1
#
_cell.length_a   1.000
_cell.length_b   1.000
_cell.length_c   1.000
_cell.angle_alpha   90.00
_cell.angle_beta   90.00
_cell.angle_gamma   90.00
#
_symmetry.space_group_name_H-M   'P 1'
#
loop_
_entity.id
_entity.type
_entity.pdbx_description
1 polymer ?
#
loop_
_entity_poly.entity_id
_entity_poly.type
_entity_poly.pdbx_seq_one_letter_code
_entity_poly.pdbx_strand_id
1 'polypeptide(L)'
;MSRAAVNFLVDAVLLIAFLVLLVTSAIVQTAFPAASQAHGWTLWGATYDQWARAQFYSLASVSVAIGVHLILHWTWVCGFVSTRLSRLIGRTIATNESTRTLYGVITLISLFVLMGSVLWAAQLAVRAPPAVGPAVPRAVR
;
A
#
# COMPACT_ATOMS: atom_id res chain seq x y z
N MET A 1 -19.77 9.74 -19.46
CA MET A 1 -19.67 10.19 -18.05
C MET A 1 -18.85 11.48 -18.00
N SER A 2 -19.19 12.43 -17.14
CA SER A 2 -18.34 13.60 -16.91
C SER A 2 -17.02 13.17 -16.26
N ARG A 3 -15.91 13.88 -16.52
CA ARG A 3 -14.61 13.61 -15.88
C ARG A 3 -14.72 13.61 -14.34
N ALA A 4 -15.58 14.47 -13.81
CA ALA A 4 -15.90 14.52 -12.38
C ALA A 4 -16.57 13.22 -11.88
N ALA A 5 -17.50 12.64 -12.65
CA ALA A 5 -18.14 11.37 -12.29
C ALA A 5 -17.16 10.19 -12.33
N VAL A 6 -16.21 10.17 -13.29
CA VAL A 6 -15.16 9.14 -13.35
C VAL A 6 -14.23 9.25 -12.15
N ASN A 7 -13.78 10.46 -11.80
CA ASN A 7 -12.94 10.67 -10.63
C ASN A 7 -13.66 10.24 -9.34
N PHE A 8 -14.90 10.67 -9.15
CA PHE A 8 -15.69 10.25 -8.00
C PHE A 8 -15.86 8.74 -7.91
N LEU A 9 -16.10 8.07 -9.04
CA LEU A 9 -16.21 6.61 -9.09
C LEU A 9 -14.90 5.92 -8.69
N VAL A 10 -13.76 6.39 -9.22
CA VAL A 10 -12.44 5.85 -8.85
C VAL A 10 -12.19 6.02 -7.35
N ASP A 11 -12.52 7.18 -6.79
CA ASP A 11 -12.34 7.47 -5.36
C ASP A 11 -13.25 6.59 -4.49
N ALA A 12 -14.50 6.37 -4.90
CA ALA A 12 -15.43 5.48 -4.21
C ALA A 12 -14.97 4.01 -4.26
N VAL A 13 -14.52 3.54 -5.42
CA VAL A 13 -13.95 2.19 -5.57
C VAL A 13 -12.69 2.05 -4.72
N LEU A 14 -11.84 3.07 -4.69
CA LEU A 14 -10.63 3.09 -3.87
C LEU A 14 -10.95 3.02 -2.38
N LEU A 15 -11.97 3.76 -1.93
CA LEU A 15 -12.45 3.71 -0.55
C LEU A 15 -12.94 2.31 -0.17
N ILE A 16 -13.74 1.67 -1.03
CA ILE A 16 -14.22 0.30 -0.80
C ILE A 16 -13.05 -0.67 -0.71
N ALA A 17 -12.11 -0.60 -1.66
CA ALA A 17 -10.92 -1.46 -1.65
C ALA A 17 -10.07 -1.24 -0.39
N PHE A 18 -9.93 0.01 0.06
CA PHE A 18 -9.25 0.35 1.31
C PHE A 18 -9.97 -0.24 2.53
N LEU A 19 -11.30 -0.17 2.60
CA LEU A 19 -12.07 -0.78 3.69
C LEU A 19 -11.90 -2.31 3.71
N VAL A 20 -11.86 -2.97 2.56
CA VAL A 20 -11.57 -4.40 2.46
C VAL A 20 -10.17 -4.72 3.00
N LEU A 21 -9.15 -3.93 2.60
CA LEU A 21 -7.80 -4.06 3.14
C LEU A 21 -7.77 -3.84 4.67
N LEU A 22 -8.49 -2.84 5.17
CA LEU A 22 -8.55 -2.53 6.59
C LEU A 22 -9.16 -3.68 7.39
N VAL A 23 -10.30 -4.21 6.93
CA VAL A 23 -10.99 -5.33 7.59
C VAL A 23 -10.13 -6.60 7.55
N THR A 24 -9.57 -6.96 6.39
CA THR A 24 -8.70 -8.13 6.28
C THR A 24 -7.45 -8.01 7.15
N SER A 25 -6.85 -6.82 7.21
CA SER A 25 -5.70 -6.55 8.09
C SER A 25 -6.07 -6.66 9.57
N ALA A 26 -7.24 -6.12 9.96
CA ALA A 26 -7.73 -6.23 11.33
C ALA A 26 -7.97 -7.70 11.70
N ILE A 27 -8.64 -8.48 10.85
CA ILE A 27 -8.89 -9.91 11.06
C ILE A 27 -7.59 -10.68 11.29
N VAL A 28 -6.60 -10.52 10.41
CA VAL A 28 -5.31 -11.23 10.52
C VAL A 28 -4.59 -10.89 11.83
N GLN A 29 -4.71 -9.65 12.32
CA GLN A 29 -3.99 -9.16 13.49
C GLN A 29 -4.73 -9.34 14.82
N THR A 30 -6.08 -9.40 14.81
CA THR A 30 -6.88 -9.44 16.04
C THR A 30 -7.65 -10.74 16.25
N ALA A 31 -8.06 -11.42 15.17
CA ALA A 31 -8.87 -12.63 15.28
C ALA A 31 -8.04 -13.92 15.37
N PHE A 32 -6.82 -13.91 14.81
CA PHE A 32 -5.91 -15.04 14.88
C PHE A 32 -4.81 -14.82 15.93
N PRO A 33 -4.31 -15.88 16.59
CA PRO A 33 -3.09 -15.79 17.38
C PRO A 33 -1.88 -15.51 16.48
N ALA A 34 -0.72 -15.25 17.07
CA ALA A 34 0.52 -15.03 16.33
C ALA A 34 0.73 -16.10 15.25
N ALA A 35 1.25 -15.72 14.08
CA ALA A 35 1.33 -16.56 12.89
C ALA A 35 1.92 -17.96 13.15
N SER A 36 2.94 -18.05 14.01
CA SER A 36 3.59 -19.32 14.38
C SER A 36 2.71 -20.28 15.20
N GLN A 37 1.61 -19.80 15.76
CA GLN A 37 0.67 -20.56 16.60
C GLN A 37 -0.71 -20.71 15.94
N ALA A 38 -0.93 -20.10 14.78
CA ALA A 38 -2.22 -20.09 14.09
C ALA A 38 -2.53 -21.39 13.32
N HIS A 39 -1.67 -22.42 13.44
CA HIS A 39 -1.88 -23.69 12.74
C HIS A 39 -3.17 -24.38 13.23
N GLY A 40 -4.02 -24.77 12.28
CA GLY A 40 -5.32 -25.39 12.56
C GLY A 40 -6.44 -24.42 12.94
N TRP A 41 -6.15 -23.13 13.14
CA TRP A 41 -7.20 -22.13 13.39
C TRP A 41 -7.89 -21.75 12.08
N THR A 42 -9.22 -21.69 12.12
CA THR A 42 -10.04 -21.26 11.00
C THR A 42 -11.03 -20.19 11.43
N LEU A 43 -11.18 -19.16 10.60
CA LEU A 43 -12.23 -18.17 10.73
C LEU A 43 -13.12 -18.25 9.48
N TRP A 44 -14.42 -18.50 9.70
CA TRP A 44 -15.40 -18.70 8.63
C TRP A 44 -14.98 -19.75 7.59
N GLY A 45 -14.36 -20.84 8.07
CA GLY A 45 -13.87 -21.92 7.21
C GLY A 45 -12.56 -21.63 6.46
N ALA A 46 -11.98 -20.43 6.62
CA ALA A 46 -10.71 -20.06 6.03
C ALA A 46 -9.57 -20.05 7.04
N THR A 47 -8.39 -20.52 6.64
CA THR A 47 -7.19 -20.57 7.49
C THR A 47 -6.49 -19.22 7.58
N TYR A 48 -5.59 -19.06 8.56
CA TYR A 48 -4.73 -17.88 8.67
C TYR A 48 -4.03 -17.53 7.34
N ASP A 49 -3.43 -18.52 6.67
CA ASP A 49 -2.71 -18.31 5.40
C ASP A 49 -3.61 -17.85 4.25
N GLN A 50 -4.89 -18.22 4.28
CA GLN A 50 -5.86 -17.74 3.28
C GLN A 50 -6.22 -16.27 3.53
N TRP A 51 -6.47 -15.89 4.79
CA TRP A 51 -6.72 -14.50 5.18
C TRP A 51 -5.50 -13.60 4.94
N ALA A 52 -4.29 -14.08 5.26
CA ALA A 52 -3.05 -13.35 4.99
C ALA A 52 -2.82 -13.13 3.48
N ARG A 53 -3.13 -14.12 2.63
CA ARG A 53 -3.10 -13.95 1.18
C ARG A 53 -4.15 -12.96 0.68
N ALA A 54 -5.37 -13.01 1.22
CA ALA A 54 -6.42 -12.05 0.88
C ALA A 54 -6.03 -10.61 1.25
N GLN A 55 -5.41 -10.43 2.42
CA GLN A 55 -4.84 -9.15 2.85
C GLN A 55 -3.76 -8.67 1.87
N PHE A 56 -2.84 -9.56 1.46
CA PHE A 56 -1.80 -9.23 0.48
C PHE A 56 -2.37 -8.80 -0.88
N TYR A 57 -3.34 -9.53 -1.43
CA TYR A 57 -3.97 -9.15 -2.68
C TYR A 57 -4.77 -7.85 -2.56
N SER A 58 -5.40 -7.60 -1.42
CA SER A 58 -6.08 -6.32 -1.15
C SER A 58 -5.07 -5.17 -1.11
N LEU A 59 -3.92 -5.38 -0.45
CA LEU A 59 -2.84 -4.39 -0.40
C LEU A 59 -2.30 -4.09 -1.79
N ALA A 60 -2.03 -5.12 -2.60
CA ALA A 60 -1.57 -4.96 -3.97
C ALA A 60 -2.58 -4.20 -4.83
N SER A 61 -3.87 -4.55 -4.72
CA SER A 61 -4.95 -3.91 -5.48
C SER A 61 -5.12 -2.44 -5.11
N VAL A 62 -5.14 -2.12 -3.80
CA VAL A 62 -5.19 -0.73 -3.31
C VAL A 62 -3.96 0.05 -3.77
N SER A 63 -2.77 -0.55 -3.73
CA SER A 63 -1.54 0.12 -4.18
C SER A 63 -1.61 0.53 -5.65
N VAL A 64 -2.10 -0.35 -6.53
CA VAL A 64 -2.31 -0.04 -7.96
C VAL A 64 -3.38 1.03 -8.13
N ALA A 65 -4.51 0.91 -7.42
CA ALA A 65 -5.61 1.85 -7.51
C ALA A 65 -5.22 3.26 -7.03
N ILE A 66 -4.41 3.38 -5.98
CA ILE A 66 -3.79 4.64 -5.54
C ILE A 66 -2.95 5.24 -6.67
N GLY A 67 -2.12 4.43 -7.34
CA GLY A 67 -1.32 4.90 -8.47
C GLY A 67 -2.16 5.50 -9.60
N VAL A 68 -3.25 4.82 -9.99
CA VAL A 68 -4.20 5.31 -10.98
C VAL A 68 -4.89 6.60 -10.50
N HIS A 69 -5.35 6.63 -9.25
CA HIS A 69 -5.96 7.81 -8.64
C HIS A 69 -5.02 9.02 -8.67
N LEU A 70 -3.74 8.84 -8.33
CA LEU A 70 -2.73 9.89 -8.40
C LEU A 70 -2.59 10.46 -9.82
N ILE A 71 -2.54 9.61 -10.84
CA ILE A 71 -2.45 10.04 -12.24
C ILE A 71 -3.66 10.89 -12.64
N LEU A 72 -4.87 10.45 -12.28
CA LEU A 72 -6.11 11.17 -12.59
C LEU A 72 -6.21 12.51 -11.85
N HIS A 73 -5.80 12.53 -10.58
CA HIS A 73 -5.85 13.72 -9.73
C HIS A 73 -4.68 14.68 -9.97
N TRP A 74 -3.64 14.24 -10.68
CA TRP A 74 -2.40 14.99 -10.91
C TRP A 74 -2.62 16.40 -11.47
N THR A 75 -3.59 16.53 -12.37
CA THR A 75 -3.93 17.82 -12.98
C THR A 75 -4.45 18.84 -11.96
N TRP A 76 -5.25 18.37 -10.99
CA TRP A 76 -5.74 19.17 -9.87
C TRP A 76 -4.61 19.51 -8.91
N VAL A 77 -3.71 18.57 -8.60
CA VAL A 77 -2.54 18.80 -7.73
C VAL A 77 -1.66 19.92 -8.31
N CYS A 78 -1.33 19.86 -9.60
CA CYS A 78 -0.59 20.92 -10.28
C CYS A 78 -1.29 22.29 -10.17
N GLY A 79 -2.62 22.32 -10.36
CA GLY A 79 -3.40 23.54 -10.24
C GLY A 79 -3.39 24.10 -8.81
N PHE A 80 -3.56 23.23 -7.81
CA PHE A 80 -3.54 23.59 -6.40
C PHE A 80 -2.15 24.12 -5.98
N VAL A 81 -1.09 23.41 -6.34
CA VAL A 81 0.31 23.81 -6.05
C VAL A 81 0.65 25.11 -6.75
N SER A 82 0.35 25.26 -8.05
CA SER A 82 0.60 26.50 -8.80
C SER A 82 -0.13 27.69 -8.18
N THR A 83 -1.37 27.52 -7.72
CA THR A 83 -2.18 28.60 -7.11
C THR A 83 -1.71 28.95 -5.70
N ARG A 84 -1.13 28.00 -4.96
CA ARG A 84 -0.52 28.24 -3.65
C ARG A 84 0.84 28.90 -3.79
N LEU A 85 1.65 28.42 -4.73
CA LEU A 85 2.99 28.93 -4.98
C LEU A 85 2.97 30.33 -5.61
N SER A 86 2.02 30.62 -6.50
CA SER A 86 1.83 31.98 -7.04
C SER A 86 1.43 32.98 -5.95
N ARG A 87 0.60 32.57 -4.99
CA ARG A 87 0.23 33.39 -3.83
C ARG A 87 1.41 33.64 -2.88
N LEU A 88 2.30 32.67 -2.71
CA LEU A 88 3.48 32.80 -1.86
C LEU A 88 4.58 33.65 -2.51
N ILE A 89 4.81 33.48 -3.81
CA ILE A 89 5.92 34.11 -4.54
C ILE A 89 5.49 35.43 -5.20
N GLY A 90 4.19 35.72 -5.29
CA GLY A 90 3.65 36.94 -5.92
C GLY A 90 3.84 36.99 -7.44
N ARG A 91 4.21 35.87 -8.08
CA ARG A 91 4.43 35.76 -9.53
C ARG A 91 3.55 34.67 -10.14
N THR A 92 3.01 34.94 -11.32
CA THR A 92 2.26 33.96 -12.12
C THR A 92 3.22 32.98 -12.76
N ILE A 93 3.23 31.74 -12.27
CA ILE A 93 4.02 30.66 -12.88
C ILE A 93 3.14 30.04 -13.97
N ALA A 94 3.46 30.29 -15.24
CA ALA A 94 2.84 29.59 -16.36
C ALA A 94 3.32 28.13 -16.34
N THR A 95 2.42 27.20 -16.00
CA THR A 95 2.72 25.76 -16.00
C THR A 95 2.32 25.18 -17.35
N ASN A 96 3.30 24.85 -18.18
CA ASN A 96 3.08 24.18 -19.46
C ASN A 96 2.62 22.72 -19.23
N GLU A 97 1.84 22.18 -20.17
CA GLU A 97 1.35 20.79 -20.16
C GLU A 97 2.50 19.78 -19.98
N SER A 98 3.61 19.98 -20.69
CA SER A 98 4.81 19.14 -20.60
C SER A 98 5.46 19.16 -19.22
N THR A 99 5.48 20.31 -18.56
CA THR A 99 6.05 20.45 -17.21
C THR A 99 5.18 19.74 -16.17
N ARG A 100 3.86 19.77 -16.34
CA ARG A 100 2.92 19.03 -15.47
C ARG A 100 3.16 17.53 -15.60
N THR A 101 3.22 16.98 -16.81
CA THR A 101 3.49 15.54 -17.00
C THR A 101 4.85 15.14 -16.44
N LEU A 102 5.89 15.96 -16.66
CA LEU A 102 7.23 15.69 -16.14
C LEU A 102 7.24 15.58 -14.60
N TYR A 103 6.62 16.52 -13.90
CA TYR A 103 6.52 16.44 -12.44
C TYR A 103 5.74 15.20 -11.99
N GLY A 104 4.68 14.82 -12.71
CA GLY A 104 3.88 13.64 -12.36
C GLY A 104 4.67 12.35 -12.47
N VAL A 105 5.43 12.21 -13.57
CA VAL A 105 6.32 11.07 -13.78
C VAL A 105 7.43 11.03 -12.73
N ILE A 106 8.08 12.17 -12.45
CA ILE A 106 9.14 12.25 -11.42
C ILE A 106 8.59 11.86 -10.05
N THR A 107 7.43 12.36 -9.65
CA THR A 107 6.79 12.01 -8.38
C THR A 107 6.45 10.52 -8.33
N LEU A 108 5.90 9.97 -9.40
CA LEU A 108 5.55 8.54 -9.46
C LEU A 108 6.79 7.65 -9.35
N ILE A 109 7.85 7.97 -10.11
CA ILE A 109 9.14 7.26 -10.05
C ILE A 109 9.72 7.35 -8.63
N SER A 110 9.72 8.53 -8.02
CA SER A 110 10.27 8.75 -6.68
C SER A 110 9.53 7.90 -5.63
N LEU A 111 8.20 7.81 -5.73
CA LEU A 111 7.38 6.98 -4.83
C LEU A 111 7.69 5.50 -5.00
N PHE A 112 7.79 4.99 -6.23
CA PHE A 112 8.12 3.59 -6.48
C PHE A 112 9.54 3.24 -6.05
N VAL A 113 10.52 4.12 -6.31
CA VAL A 113 11.91 3.92 -5.87
C VAL A 113 11.99 3.90 -4.34
N LEU A 114 11.31 4.84 -3.66
CA LEU A 114 11.28 4.88 -2.21
C LEU A 114 10.67 3.59 -1.64
N MET A 115 9.48 3.19 -2.10
CA MET A 115 8.82 1.96 -1.67
C MET A 115 9.69 0.73 -1.93
N GLY A 116 10.21 0.59 -3.15
CA GLY A 116 11.07 -0.51 -3.54
C GLY A 116 12.36 -0.59 -2.71
N SER A 117 12.98 0.55 -2.39
CA SER A 117 14.16 0.62 -1.55
C SER A 117 13.89 0.15 -0.11
N VAL A 118 12.73 0.49 0.46
CA VAL A 118 12.33 0.03 1.79
C VAL A 118 12.11 -1.47 1.81
N LEU A 119 11.40 -2.01 0.81
CA LEU A 119 11.18 -3.46 0.69
C LEU A 119 12.49 -4.21 0.49
N TRP A 120 13.37 -3.69 -0.38
CA TRP A 120 14.70 -4.23 -0.62
C TRP A 120 15.54 -4.25 0.66
N ALA A 121 15.57 -3.14 1.40
CA ALA A 121 16.28 -3.06 2.68
C ALA A 121 15.70 -4.03 3.71
N ALA A 122 14.38 -4.19 3.76
CA ALA A 122 13.74 -5.16 4.64
C ALA A 122 14.18 -6.60 4.32
N GLN A 123 14.24 -6.99 3.04
CA GLN A 123 14.70 -8.33 2.63
C GLN A 123 16.15 -8.59 3.05
N LEU A 124 17.03 -7.60 2.95
CA LEU A 124 18.42 -7.70 3.40
C LEU A 124 18.55 -7.79 4.93
N ALA A 125 17.57 -7.30 5.67
CA ALA A 125 17.58 -7.29 7.13
C ALA A 125 16.97 -8.55 7.76
N VAL A 126 16.25 -9.39 6.99
CA VAL A 126 15.66 -10.64 7.49
C VAL A 126 16.79 -11.60 7.90
N ARG A 127 16.74 -12.07 9.14
CA ARG A 127 17.66 -13.06 9.69
C ARG A 127 16.95 -14.40 9.86
N ALA A 128 17.64 -15.48 9.51
CA ALA A 128 17.16 -16.83 9.80
C ALA A 128 17.07 -17.04 11.33
N PRO A 129 16.09 -17.84 11.81
CA PRO A 129 16.06 -18.22 13.22
C PRO A 129 17.35 -18.98 13.58
N PRO A 130 17.87 -18.80 14.81
CA PRO A 130 19.02 -19.57 15.27
C PRO A 130 18.70 -21.06 15.19
N ALA A 131 19.63 -21.85 14.60
CA ALA A 131 19.46 -23.28 14.49
C ALA A 131 19.22 -23.87 15.89
N VAL A 132 18.06 -24.48 16.09
CA VAL A 132 17.79 -25.24 17.31
C VAL A 132 18.77 -26.41 17.29
N GLY A 133 19.76 -26.37 18.21
CA GLY A 133 20.72 -27.46 18.38
C GLY A 133 20.01 -28.80 18.63
N PRO A 134 20.69 -29.95 18.40
CA PRO A 134 20.06 -31.27 18.47
C PRO A 134 19.31 -31.44 19.79
N ALA A 135 18.03 -31.85 19.68
CA ALA A 135 17.17 -32.10 20.82
C ALA A 135 17.86 -33.07 21.77
N VAL A 136 18.26 -32.58 22.94
CA VAL A 136 18.73 -33.45 24.03
C VAL A 136 17.53 -34.32 24.42
N PRO A 137 17.61 -35.66 24.28
CA PRO A 137 16.51 -36.53 24.68
C PRO A 137 16.29 -36.32 26.18
N ARG A 138 15.09 -35.86 26.54
CA ARG A 138 14.64 -35.84 27.94
C ARG A 138 14.64 -37.29 28.41
N ALA A 139 15.63 -37.66 29.22
CA ALA A 139 15.61 -38.90 29.96
C ALA A 139 14.36 -38.90 30.85
N VAL A 140 13.42 -39.78 30.54
CA VAL A 140 12.28 -40.09 31.39
C VAL A 140 12.86 -40.65 32.68
N ARG A 141 12.61 -39.96 33.80
CA ARG A 141 12.82 -40.45 35.16
C ARG A 141 11.47 -40.75 35.78
#